data_AF-A0A2V6THH4-F1
#
_entry.id   AF-A0A2V6THH4-F1
#
_cell.length_a   1.000
_cell.length_b   1.000
_cell.length_c   1.000
_cell.angle_alpha   90.00
_cell.angle_beta   90.00
_cell.angle_gamma   90.00
#
_symmetry.space_group_name_H-M   'P 1'
#
loop_
_entity.id
_entity.type
_entity.pdbx_description
1 polymer ?
#
loop_
_entity_poly.entity_id
_entity_poly.type
_entity_poly.pdbx_seq_one_letter_code
_entity_poly.pdbx_strand_id
1 'polypeptide(L)'
;MPQAHQVLPRVARLMAALRNRRFGPGREECSFLFIVNGKGRQGLGLHHDGPVESIWVQLEGRRTVTTGPPVPGTRQDIDEGRIGRGWKTRDLEPGSLFYMRPYTPHRVLCHGRSLALSLTWKLRNRPLAGSRAAAALTSWDVAAGRAEPIPRASGDRLWTQVPVVAGPVDRKRGDFPLWLPGGVLRLPSSAWPVASRLATMPSLRRNALPRAAQPLLDLGILGPRDLPLRIVPTKPRALDGWRFA
;
A
#
# COMPACT_ATOMS: atom_id res chain seq x y z
N MET A 1 15.71 -5.88 6.40
CA MET A 1 15.60 -4.85 5.37
C MET A 1 14.48 -3.87 5.69
N PRO A 2 14.73 -2.55 5.60
CA PRO A 2 13.71 -1.50 5.62
C PRO A 2 12.62 -1.80 4.60
N GLN A 3 11.35 -1.67 5.00
CA GLN A 3 10.24 -1.78 4.06
C GLN A 3 10.20 -0.49 3.21
N ALA A 4 10.12 -0.62 1.88
CA ALA A 4 10.11 0.54 0.98
C ALA A 4 9.08 1.61 1.37
N HIS A 5 7.88 1.20 1.81
CA HIS A 5 6.81 2.11 2.23
C HIS A 5 7.17 2.97 3.46
N GLN A 6 8.07 2.50 4.33
CA GLN A 6 8.48 3.25 5.53
C GLN A 6 9.26 4.52 5.18
N VAL A 7 9.95 4.56 4.04
CA VAL A 7 10.76 5.71 3.61
C VAL A 7 10.25 6.38 2.34
N LEU A 8 9.24 5.79 1.68
CA LEU A 8 8.59 6.31 0.48
C LEU A 8 7.10 6.56 0.77
N PRO A 9 6.71 7.76 1.23
CA PRO A 9 5.33 8.05 1.62
C PRO A 9 4.28 7.83 0.52
N ARG A 10 4.66 7.98 -0.75
CA ARG A 10 3.76 7.69 -1.88
C ARG A 10 3.49 6.19 -2.04
N VAL A 11 4.45 5.34 -1.68
CA VAL A 11 4.25 3.88 -1.62
C VAL A 11 3.36 3.53 -0.43
N ALA A 12 3.59 4.12 0.75
CA ALA A 12 2.67 3.97 1.88
C ALA A 12 1.23 4.37 1.49
N ARG A 13 1.06 5.47 0.73
CA ARG A 13 -0.26 5.94 0.24
C ARG A 13 -0.95 4.89 -0.61
N LEU A 14 -0.20 4.33 -1.56
CA LEU A 14 -0.69 3.26 -2.41
C LEU A 14 -1.12 2.04 -1.57
N MET A 15 -0.30 1.62 -0.61
CA MET A 15 -0.63 0.49 0.26
C MET A 15 -1.89 0.73 1.10
N ALA A 16 -2.03 1.90 1.74
CA ALA A 16 -3.22 2.24 2.51
C ALA A 16 -4.49 2.27 1.64
N ALA A 17 -4.41 2.84 0.44
CA ALA A 17 -5.54 2.87 -0.50
C ALA A 17 -5.95 1.45 -0.96
N LEU A 18 -4.97 0.59 -1.27
CA LEU A 18 -5.20 -0.81 -1.66
C LEU A 18 -5.76 -1.64 -0.50
N ARG A 19 -5.24 -1.43 0.71
CA ARG A 19 -5.76 -2.04 1.94
C ARG A 19 -7.24 -1.70 2.10
N ASN A 20 -7.61 -0.43 2.02
CA ASN A 20 -8.99 0.01 2.14
C ASN A 20 -9.90 -0.55 1.03
N ARG A 21 -9.42 -0.61 -0.21
CA ARG A 21 -10.25 -1.00 -1.36
C ARG A 21 -10.34 -2.51 -1.62
N ARG A 22 -9.32 -3.28 -1.24
CA ARG A 22 -9.18 -4.67 -1.71
C ARG A 22 -8.84 -5.67 -0.63
N PHE A 23 -7.86 -5.37 0.23
CA PHE A 23 -7.29 -6.39 1.11
C PHE A 23 -7.90 -6.39 2.52
N GLY A 24 -8.41 -5.26 2.98
CA GLY A 24 -9.04 -5.12 4.27
C GLY A 24 -8.05 -5.00 5.44
N PRO A 25 -8.58 -4.84 6.67
CA PRO A 25 -7.82 -4.48 7.85
C PRO A 25 -6.91 -5.58 8.40
N GLY A 26 -5.82 -5.15 9.05
CA GLY A 26 -5.09 -5.94 10.05
C GLY A 26 -4.34 -7.14 9.50
N ARG A 27 -3.91 -7.03 8.24
CA ARG A 27 -2.98 -7.94 7.60
C ARG A 27 -1.56 -7.45 7.84
N GLU A 28 -0.61 -8.38 7.89
CA GLU A 28 0.81 -8.05 7.87
C GLU A 28 1.16 -7.53 6.48
N GLU A 29 1.76 -6.35 6.41
CA GLU A 29 2.04 -5.63 5.18
C GLU A 29 3.55 -5.51 4.98
N CYS A 30 4.03 -5.95 3.83
CA CYS A 30 5.43 -5.77 3.45
C CYS A 30 5.53 -5.09 2.09
N SER A 31 6.65 -4.42 1.87
CA SER A 31 6.99 -3.85 0.58
C SER A 31 8.48 -4.02 0.30
N PHE A 32 8.78 -4.62 -0.83
CA PHE A 32 10.14 -4.94 -1.25
C PHE A 32 10.49 -4.16 -2.50
N LEU A 33 11.65 -3.50 -2.49
CA LEU A 33 12.22 -2.88 -3.67
C LEU A 33 13.27 -3.81 -4.27
N PHE A 34 12.99 -4.32 -5.47
CA PHE A 34 13.89 -5.20 -6.20
C PHE A 34 14.68 -4.42 -7.23
N ILE A 35 15.99 -4.26 -6.98
CA ILE A 35 16.96 -3.69 -7.91
C ILE A 35 17.80 -4.85 -8.43
N VAL A 36 17.63 -5.20 -9.70
CA VAL A 36 18.29 -6.37 -10.30
C VAL A 36 18.99 -5.95 -11.58
N ASN A 37 20.20 -6.44 -11.80
CA ASN A 37 20.85 -6.43 -13.10
C ASN A 37 21.04 -7.87 -13.56
N GLY A 38 20.03 -8.39 -14.25
CA GLY A 38 20.02 -9.77 -14.73
C GLY A 38 19.85 -9.78 -16.23
N LYS A 39 20.88 -10.17 -16.99
CA LYS A 39 20.75 -10.41 -18.44
C LYS A 39 20.27 -11.85 -18.64
N GLY A 40 18.96 -12.05 -18.74
CA GLY A 40 18.34 -13.37 -18.96
C GLY A 40 18.43 -14.33 -17.77
N ARG A 41 18.73 -13.83 -16.57
CA ARG A 41 18.83 -14.65 -15.35
C ARG A 41 17.50 -14.68 -14.61
N GLN A 42 17.22 -15.83 -14.01
CA GLN A 42 16.13 -15.96 -13.05
C GLN A 42 16.49 -15.25 -11.76
N GLY A 43 15.50 -14.61 -11.13
CA GLY A 43 15.66 -13.95 -9.84
C GLY A 43 15.82 -14.96 -8.70
N LEU A 44 14.70 -15.49 -8.21
CA LEU A 44 14.62 -16.36 -7.03
C LEU A 44 14.26 -17.82 -7.37
N GLY A 45 14.35 -18.20 -8.66
CA GLY A 45 13.83 -19.49 -9.13
C GLY A 45 12.30 -19.56 -9.09
N LEU A 46 11.77 -20.76 -9.38
CA LEU A 46 10.33 -21.01 -9.37
C LEU A 46 9.83 -21.28 -7.94
N HIS A 47 8.92 -20.43 -7.46
CA HIS A 47 8.37 -20.55 -6.10
C HIS A 47 6.96 -19.94 -5.99
N HIS A 48 6.32 -20.11 -4.82
CA HIS A 48 5.14 -19.34 -4.45
C HIS A 48 5.34 -18.60 -3.11
N ASP A 49 4.67 -17.47 -2.92
CA ASP A 49 4.78 -16.66 -1.70
C ASP A 49 3.93 -17.18 -0.52
N GLY A 50 3.18 -18.26 -0.71
CA GLY A 50 2.31 -18.86 0.30
C GLY A 50 1.00 -18.06 0.46
N PRO A 51 0.47 -17.89 1.70
CA PRO A 51 -0.80 -17.20 1.96
C PRO A 51 -0.68 -15.67 1.84
N VAL A 52 -0.19 -15.17 0.72
CA VAL A 52 0.13 -13.75 0.52
C VAL A 52 -0.55 -13.24 -0.73
N GLU A 53 -1.34 -12.17 -0.58
CA GLU A 53 -1.79 -11.37 -1.71
C GLU A 53 -0.64 -10.46 -2.14
N SER A 54 -0.36 -10.36 -3.44
CA SER A 54 0.73 -9.53 -3.93
C SER A 54 0.32 -8.64 -5.10
N ILE A 55 0.82 -7.41 -5.10
CA ILE A 55 0.75 -6.47 -6.22
C ILE A 55 2.17 -6.03 -6.56
N TRP A 56 2.55 -6.22 -7.81
CA TRP A 56 3.84 -5.80 -8.33
C TRP A 56 3.68 -4.58 -9.23
N VAL A 57 4.57 -3.60 -9.05
CA VAL A 57 4.70 -2.43 -9.91
C VAL A 57 6.05 -2.48 -10.59
N GLN A 58 6.05 -2.57 -11.92
CA GLN A 58 7.27 -2.48 -12.71
C GLN A 58 7.64 -1.00 -12.88
N LEU A 59 8.82 -0.59 -12.41
CA LEU A 59 9.24 0.81 -12.40
C LEU A 59 10.25 1.13 -13.50
N GLU A 60 11.19 0.22 -13.77
CA GLU A 60 12.23 0.39 -14.80
C GLU A 60 12.62 -0.95 -15.42
N GLY A 61 12.95 -0.96 -16.70
CA GLY A 61 13.35 -2.17 -17.43
C GLY A 61 12.20 -3.14 -17.66
N ARG A 62 12.50 -4.28 -18.31
CA ARG A 62 11.52 -5.31 -18.67
C ARG A 62 11.76 -6.61 -17.93
N ARG A 63 10.69 -7.24 -17.46
CA ARG A 63 10.68 -8.58 -16.88
C ARG A 63 9.69 -9.46 -17.63
N THR A 64 10.00 -10.74 -17.74
CA THR A 64 9.03 -11.76 -18.12
C THR A 64 8.64 -12.54 -16.88
N VAL A 65 7.34 -12.64 -16.63
CA VAL A 65 6.76 -13.38 -15.50
C VAL A 65 5.97 -14.55 -16.03
N THR A 66 6.30 -15.74 -15.55
CA THR A 66 5.58 -16.98 -15.85
C THR A 66 4.88 -17.45 -14.58
N THR A 67 3.56 -17.61 -14.62
CA THR A 67 2.74 -18.02 -13.47
C THR A 67 1.91 -19.26 -13.77
N GLY A 68 1.81 -20.16 -12.80
CA GLY A 68 0.96 -21.36 -12.88
C GLY A 68 -0.37 -21.21 -12.13
N PRO A 69 -1.20 -22.26 -12.11
CA PRO A 69 -2.37 -22.32 -11.25
C PRO A 69 -1.97 -22.34 -9.77
N PRO A 70 -2.79 -21.77 -8.84
CA PRO A 70 -2.48 -21.80 -7.40
C PRO A 70 -2.32 -23.22 -6.85
N VAL A 71 -1.34 -23.42 -5.96
CA VAL A 71 -0.98 -24.71 -5.37
C VAL A 71 -0.98 -24.64 -3.82
N PRO A 72 -2.13 -24.51 -3.15
CA PRO A 72 -2.18 -24.49 -1.70
C PRO A 72 -1.70 -25.82 -1.11
N GLY A 73 -0.98 -25.77 0.02
CA GLY A 73 -0.49 -26.96 0.74
C GLY A 73 0.82 -27.55 0.20
N THR A 74 1.42 -26.96 -0.83
CA THR A 74 2.75 -27.36 -1.31
C THR A 74 3.87 -26.61 -0.59
N ARG A 75 5.11 -27.11 -0.72
CA ARG A 75 6.31 -26.35 -0.35
C ARG A 75 6.46 -25.13 -1.27
N GLN A 76 7.09 -24.08 -0.75
CA GLN A 76 7.27 -22.82 -1.50
C GLN A 76 8.16 -22.98 -2.72
N ASP A 77 9.24 -23.74 -2.59
CA ASP A 77 10.13 -24.08 -3.72
C ASP A 77 9.48 -25.15 -4.58
N ILE A 78 9.46 -24.91 -5.89
CA ILE A 78 8.78 -25.78 -6.86
C ILE A 78 9.77 -26.17 -7.95
N ASP A 79 9.75 -27.44 -8.32
CA ASP A 79 10.53 -27.98 -9.43
C ASP A 79 10.10 -27.36 -10.77
N GLU A 80 11.07 -26.90 -11.57
CA GLU A 80 10.83 -26.32 -12.90
C GLU A 80 10.12 -27.30 -13.85
N GLY A 81 10.29 -28.61 -13.66
CA GLY A 81 9.58 -29.64 -14.44
C GLY A 81 8.06 -29.60 -14.28
N ARG A 82 7.54 -28.82 -13.31
CA ARG A 82 6.09 -28.57 -13.12
C ARG A 82 5.53 -27.52 -14.07
N ILE A 83 6.38 -26.79 -14.81
CA ILE A 83 5.92 -25.84 -15.82
C ILE A 83 5.34 -26.63 -17.00
N GLY A 84 4.10 -26.28 -17.38
CA GLY A 84 3.39 -27.00 -18.43
C GLY A 84 2.02 -26.42 -18.71
N ARG A 85 1.02 -27.30 -18.91
CA ARG A 85 -0.35 -26.89 -19.25
C ARG A 85 -0.94 -25.95 -18.19
N GLY A 86 -1.53 -24.84 -18.63
CA GLY A 86 -2.20 -23.88 -17.75
C GLY A 86 -1.29 -22.75 -17.21
N TRP A 87 0.01 -22.83 -17.45
CA TRP A 87 0.93 -21.74 -17.15
C TRP A 87 0.77 -20.60 -18.17
N LYS A 88 1.00 -19.37 -17.70
CA LYS A 88 0.88 -18.15 -18.50
C LYS A 88 2.14 -17.32 -18.34
N THR A 89 2.65 -16.82 -19.45
CA THR A 89 3.81 -15.93 -19.49
C THR A 89 3.37 -14.55 -19.96
N ARG A 90 3.87 -13.50 -19.32
CA ARG A 90 3.59 -12.11 -19.63
C ARG A 90 4.84 -11.26 -19.47
N ASP A 91 4.97 -10.25 -20.31
CA ASP A 91 5.96 -9.21 -20.10
C ASP A 91 5.39 -8.09 -19.22
N LEU A 92 6.19 -7.66 -18.25
CA LEU A 92 5.95 -6.50 -17.42
C LEU A 92 6.92 -5.40 -17.85
N GLU A 93 6.36 -4.36 -18.44
CA GLU A 93 7.05 -3.14 -18.84
C GLU A 93 6.85 -2.04 -17.77
N PRO A 94 7.69 -0.98 -17.75
CA PRO A 94 7.50 0.13 -16.83
C PRO A 94 6.07 0.67 -16.85
N GLY A 95 5.47 0.86 -15.67
CA GLY A 95 4.07 1.26 -15.51
C GLY A 95 3.08 0.10 -15.37
N SER A 96 3.51 -1.15 -15.59
CA SER A 96 2.65 -2.32 -15.39
C SER A 96 2.29 -2.52 -13.92
N LEU A 97 1.03 -2.87 -13.67
CA LEU A 97 0.52 -3.33 -12.38
C LEU A 97 0.10 -4.79 -12.49
N PHE A 98 0.77 -5.68 -11.75
CA PHE A 98 0.50 -7.12 -11.80
C PHE A 98 0.01 -7.61 -10.45
N TYR A 99 -1.23 -8.11 -10.41
CA TYR A 99 -1.80 -8.73 -9.22
C TYR A 99 -1.58 -10.24 -9.25
N MET A 100 -1.11 -10.78 -8.14
CA MET A 100 -0.87 -12.20 -7.94
C MET A 100 -1.63 -12.70 -6.71
N ARG A 101 -2.38 -13.79 -6.91
CA ARG A 101 -3.13 -14.46 -5.86
C ARG A 101 -2.19 -15.27 -4.94
N PRO A 102 -2.61 -15.55 -3.70
CA PRO A 102 -1.92 -16.46 -2.80
C PRO A 102 -1.66 -17.82 -3.44
N TYR A 103 -0.53 -18.43 -3.08
CA TYR A 103 -0.08 -19.74 -3.56
C TYR A 103 0.12 -19.85 -5.08
N THR A 104 0.13 -18.74 -5.81
CA THR A 104 0.43 -18.75 -7.24
C THR A 104 1.93 -19.00 -7.46
N PRO A 105 2.29 -20.13 -8.07
CA PRO A 105 3.68 -20.41 -8.40
C PRO A 105 4.11 -19.50 -9.54
N HIS A 106 5.31 -18.94 -9.44
CA HIS A 106 5.77 -17.96 -10.39
C HIS A 106 7.29 -17.94 -10.54
N ARG A 107 7.73 -17.54 -11.73
CA ARG A 107 9.13 -17.36 -12.10
C ARG A 107 9.30 -16.02 -12.79
N VAL A 108 10.39 -15.34 -12.49
CA VAL A 108 10.72 -14.03 -13.06
C VAL A 108 12.07 -14.08 -13.75
N LEU A 109 12.07 -13.70 -15.03
CA LEU A 109 13.27 -13.46 -15.82
C LEU A 109 13.44 -11.96 -16.02
N CYS A 110 14.61 -11.44 -15.67
CA CYS A 110 14.98 -10.06 -15.98
C CYS A 110 15.78 -10.02 -17.29
N HIS A 111 15.57 -9.00 -18.12
CA HIS A 111 16.25 -8.83 -19.42
C HIS A 111 17.35 -7.77 -19.41
N GLY A 112 17.78 -7.34 -18.22
CA GLY A 112 18.83 -6.36 -18.00
C GLY A 112 18.70 -5.74 -16.62
N ARG A 113 18.97 -4.44 -16.54
CA ARG A 113 18.65 -3.64 -15.36
C ARG A 113 17.14 -3.55 -15.20
N SER A 114 16.67 -3.79 -13.99
CA SER A 114 15.25 -3.75 -13.68
C SER A 114 14.98 -3.32 -12.25
N LEU A 115 14.00 -2.42 -12.11
CA LEU A 115 13.49 -1.93 -10.84
C LEU A 115 12.01 -2.30 -10.72
N ALA A 116 11.63 -2.95 -9.63
CA ALA A 116 10.22 -3.20 -9.33
C ALA A 116 9.94 -3.15 -7.83
N LEU A 117 8.68 -2.89 -7.52
CA LEU A 117 8.13 -2.87 -6.18
C LEU A 117 7.18 -4.05 -6.03
N SER A 118 7.36 -4.87 -5.00
CA SER A 118 6.36 -5.86 -4.57
C SER A 118 5.69 -5.36 -3.31
N LEU A 119 4.36 -5.30 -3.31
CA LEU A 119 3.53 -4.94 -2.17
C LEU A 119 2.74 -6.17 -1.76
N THR A 120 2.81 -6.56 -0.48
CA THR A 120 2.22 -7.82 -0.02
C THR A 120 1.34 -7.65 1.20
N TRP A 121 0.31 -8.49 1.27
CA TRP A 121 -0.61 -8.60 2.41
C TRP A 121 -0.80 -10.06 2.78
N LYS A 122 -0.31 -10.46 3.95
CA LYS A 122 -0.52 -11.82 4.46
C LYS A 122 -1.99 -12.05 4.77
N LEU A 123 -2.54 -13.15 4.28
CA LEU A 123 -3.91 -13.55 4.58
C LEU A 123 -4.08 -13.75 6.08
N ARG A 124 -5.22 -13.29 6.58
CA ARG A 124 -5.61 -13.46 7.97
C ARG A 124 -6.71 -14.50 8.06
N ASN A 125 -6.60 -15.40 9.03
CA ASN A 125 -7.58 -16.46 9.25
C ASN A 125 -8.93 -15.94 9.78
N ARG A 126 -8.94 -14.81 10.50
CA ARG A 126 -10.15 -14.22 11.08
C ARG A 126 -10.27 -12.72 10.77
N PRO A 127 -11.38 -12.24 10.23
CA PRO A 127 -11.56 -10.82 9.91
C PRO A 127 -11.59 -9.96 11.18
N LEU A 128 -11.12 -8.71 11.07
CA LEU A 128 -11.37 -7.67 12.08
C LEU A 128 -12.71 -6.99 11.81
N ALA A 129 -13.36 -6.49 12.86
CA ALA A 129 -14.61 -5.74 12.78
C ALA A 129 -14.59 -4.49 13.68
N GLY A 130 -15.51 -3.56 13.40
CA GLY A 130 -15.74 -2.36 14.22
C GLY A 130 -14.52 -1.45 14.33
N SER A 131 -14.29 -0.92 15.54
CA SER A 131 -13.19 0.01 15.82
C SER A 131 -11.81 -0.59 15.56
N ARG A 132 -11.63 -1.91 15.79
CA ARG A 132 -10.37 -2.61 15.50
C ARG A 132 -10.07 -2.67 14.01
N ALA A 133 -11.10 -2.91 13.19
CA ALA A 133 -10.97 -2.83 11.73
C ALA A 133 -10.60 -1.42 11.28
N ALA A 134 -11.29 -0.40 11.81
CA ALA A 134 -10.99 0.98 11.48
C ALA A 134 -9.55 1.38 11.85
N ALA A 135 -9.11 1.06 13.08
CA ALA A 135 -7.75 1.35 13.54
C ALA A 135 -6.67 0.67 12.67
N ALA A 136 -6.91 -0.56 12.22
CA ALA A 136 -5.98 -1.25 11.33
C ALA A 136 -6.02 -0.70 9.89
N LEU A 137 -7.16 -0.19 9.42
CA LEU A 137 -7.25 0.52 8.14
C LEU A 137 -6.57 1.90 8.18
N THR A 138 -6.47 2.52 9.36
CA THR A 138 -5.80 3.81 9.55
C THR A 138 -4.32 3.66 9.93
N SER A 139 -3.73 2.46 9.92
CA SER A 139 -2.28 2.34 10.19
C SER A 139 -1.47 2.98 9.06
N TRP A 140 -0.49 3.80 9.44
CA TRP A 140 0.36 4.55 8.53
C TRP A 140 1.81 4.43 8.97
N ASP A 141 2.50 3.42 8.44
CA ASP A 141 3.87 3.11 8.84
C ASP A 141 4.86 3.86 7.93
N VAL A 142 5.10 5.13 8.25
CA VAL A 142 6.16 5.95 7.64
C VAL A 142 7.12 6.35 8.74
N ALA A 143 8.41 6.14 8.50
CA ALA A 143 9.47 6.47 9.44
C ALA A 143 9.48 7.97 9.76
N ALA A 144 9.79 8.31 11.00
CA ALA A 144 10.09 9.68 11.37
C ALA A 144 11.47 10.09 10.80
N GLY A 145 11.58 11.34 10.35
CA GLY A 145 12.82 11.86 9.79
C GLY A 145 12.64 13.13 8.98
N ARG A 146 13.63 13.45 8.14
CA ARG A 146 13.61 14.62 7.28
C ARG A 146 12.94 14.29 5.95
N ALA A 147 11.94 15.08 5.56
CA ALA A 147 11.31 14.98 4.24
C ALA A 147 12.18 15.63 3.15
N GLU A 148 12.35 14.96 2.01
CA GLU A 148 13.22 15.44 0.93
C GLU A 148 12.71 15.06 -0.47
N PRO A 149 12.50 16.03 -1.39
CA PRO A 149 12.21 17.42 -1.10
C PRO A 149 10.81 17.56 -0.46
N ILE A 150 10.57 18.68 0.22
CA ILE A 150 9.22 19.07 0.65
C ILE A 150 8.49 19.65 -0.57
N PRO A 151 7.35 19.07 -1.01
CA PRO A 151 6.61 19.60 -2.13
C PRO A 151 6.12 21.03 -1.88
N ARG A 152 6.09 21.85 -2.93
CA ARG A 152 5.51 23.20 -2.85
C ARG A 152 4.02 23.09 -2.49
N ALA A 153 3.55 24.07 -1.73
CA ALA A 153 2.12 24.18 -1.44
C ALA A 153 1.37 24.62 -2.71
N SER A 154 0.23 24.00 -2.96
CA SER A 154 -0.72 24.41 -4.00
C SER A 154 -1.78 25.34 -3.41
N GLY A 155 -2.17 26.34 -4.21
CA GLY A 155 -3.28 27.24 -3.88
C GLY A 155 -4.66 26.59 -4.06
N ASP A 156 -4.79 25.67 -5.00
CA ASP A 156 -6.07 25.16 -5.50
C ASP A 156 -6.39 23.71 -5.11
N ARG A 157 -5.41 22.94 -4.63
CA ARG A 157 -5.56 21.53 -4.28
C ARG A 157 -5.23 21.23 -2.83
N LEU A 158 -5.87 20.17 -2.34
CA LEU A 158 -5.64 19.56 -1.04
C LEU A 158 -5.40 18.07 -1.23
N TRP A 159 -4.51 17.51 -0.42
CA TRP A 159 -4.19 16.09 -0.39
C TRP A 159 -4.46 15.53 0.98
N THR A 160 -4.95 14.30 1.02
CA THR A 160 -5.01 13.50 2.24
C THR A 160 -3.58 13.21 2.71
N GLN A 161 -3.26 13.63 3.93
CA GLN A 161 -1.93 13.52 4.53
C GLN A 161 -1.74 12.23 5.31
N VAL A 162 -2.82 11.74 5.94
CA VAL A 162 -2.84 10.51 6.74
C VAL A 162 -4.06 9.67 6.37
N PRO A 163 -3.99 8.33 6.44
CA PRO A 163 -5.14 7.49 6.18
C PRO A 163 -6.21 7.73 7.25
N VAL A 164 -7.46 7.83 6.82
CA VAL A 164 -8.61 8.05 7.70
C VAL A 164 -9.76 7.16 7.26
N VAL A 165 -10.64 6.79 8.19
CA VAL A 165 -11.84 6.02 7.86
C VAL A 165 -13.05 6.72 8.47
N ALA A 166 -14.06 7.01 7.65
CA ALA A 166 -15.33 7.55 8.13
C ALA A 166 -16.25 6.42 8.58
N GLY A 167 -16.82 6.55 9.77
CA GLY A 167 -17.83 5.66 10.31
C GLY A 167 -19.24 5.98 9.86
N PRO A 168 -20.21 5.19 10.35
CA PRO A 168 -21.61 5.46 10.07
C PRO A 168 -22.04 6.79 10.69
N VAL A 169 -22.95 7.49 10.01
CA VAL A 169 -23.60 8.69 10.52
C VAL A 169 -24.58 8.30 11.63
N ASP A 170 -24.43 8.92 12.79
CA ASP A 170 -25.44 8.88 13.84
C ASP A 170 -26.49 9.95 13.54
N ARG A 171 -27.68 9.52 13.09
CA ARG A 171 -28.76 10.44 12.75
C ARG A 171 -29.35 11.18 13.94
N LYS A 172 -29.27 10.61 15.16
CA LYS A 172 -29.80 11.26 16.36
C LYS A 172 -28.90 12.39 16.82
N ARG A 173 -27.59 12.16 16.77
CA ARG A 173 -26.58 13.13 17.20
C ARG A 173 -26.15 14.09 16.09
N GLY A 174 -26.44 13.76 14.82
CA GLY A 174 -26.12 14.59 13.67
C GLY A 174 -24.66 14.59 13.27
N ASP A 175 -23.88 13.60 13.72
CA ASP A 175 -22.43 13.52 13.56
C ASP A 175 -21.95 12.07 13.29
N PHE A 176 -20.68 11.90 12.94
CA PHE A 176 -20.07 10.60 12.66
C PHE A 176 -18.62 10.54 13.16
N PRO A 177 -18.07 9.33 13.43
CA PRO A 177 -16.69 9.20 13.86
C PRO A 177 -15.78 9.13 12.64
N LEU A 178 -14.70 9.91 12.65
CA LEU A 178 -13.59 9.79 11.73
C LEU A 178 -12.42 9.16 12.50
N TRP A 179 -12.08 7.92 12.17
CA TRP A 179 -10.94 7.22 12.74
C TRP A 179 -9.65 7.67 12.06
N LEU A 180 -8.62 7.87 12.87
CA LEU A 180 -7.29 8.37 12.53
C LEU A 180 -6.24 7.39 13.08
N PRO A 181 -4.96 7.47 12.64
CA PRO A 181 -3.90 6.70 13.29
C PRO A 181 -3.74 7.05 14.78
N GLY A 182 -3.99 8.31 15.14
CA GLY A 182 -3.81 8.84 16.50
C GLY A 182 -5.07 8.94 17.35
N GLY A 183 -6.23 8.48 16.89
CA GLY A 183 -7.47 8.58 17.67
C GLY A 183 -8.74 8.69 16.83
N VAL A 184 -9.79 9.29 17.41
CA VAL A 184 -11.10 9.46 16.76
C VAL A 184 -11.56 10.91 16.88
N LEU A 185 -11.96 11.49 15.76
CA LEU A 185 -12.60 12.80 15.69
C LEU A 185 -14.11 12.62 15.44
N ARG A 186 -14.95 13.49 15.98
CA ARG A 186 -16.37 13.58 15.61
C ARG A 186 -16.58 14.74 14.66
N LEU A 187 -17.26 14.47 13.54
CA LEU A 187 -17.55 15.48 12.52
C LEU A 187 -19.06 15.55 12.23
N PRO A 188 -19.59 16.73 11.87
CA PRO A 188 -20.98 16.87 11.46
C PRO A 188 -21.33 15.96 10.27
N SER A 189 -22.55 15.43 10.24
CA SER A 189 -23.05 14.53 9.19
C SER A 189 -22.91 15.11 7.77
N SER A 190 -22.99 16.44 7.63
CA SER A 190 -22.80 17.16 6.36
C SER A 190 -21.38 17.04 5.78
N ALA A 191 -20.37 16.72 6.58
CA ALA A 191 -19.00 16.46 6.12
C ALA A 191 -18.78 15.01 5.64
N TRP A 192 -19.73 14.10 5.91
CA TRP A 192 -19.59 12.68 5.62
C TRP A 192 -19.33 12.35 4.14
N PRO A 193 -19.99 12.99 3.14
CA PRO A 193 -19.74 12.68 1.73
C PRO A 193 -18.30 12.93 1.29
N VAL A 194 -17.62 13.92 1.89
CA VAL A 194 -16.20 14.17 1.64
C VAL A 194 -15.35 13.17 2.41
N ALA A 195 -15.61 13.01 3.71
CA ALA A 195 -14.82 12.17 4.60
C ALA A 195 -14.82 10.68 4.19
N SER A 196 -15.95 10.15 3.72
CA SER A 196 -16.07 8.75 3.28
C SER A 196 -15.18 8.40 2.08
N ARG A 197 -14.75 9.41 1.32
CA ARG A 197 -13.83 9.25 0.18
C ARG A 197 -12.36 9.32 0.57
N LEU A 198 -12.04 9.83 1.76
CA LEU A 198 -10.66 10.08 2.17
C LEU A 198 -9.87 8.81 2.47
N ALA A 199 -10.55 7.68 2.72
CA ALA A 199 -9.92 6.39 2.98
C ALA A 199 -9.09 5.84 1.80
N THR A 200 -9.29 6.36 0.59
CA THR A 200 -8.42 6.06 -0.57
C THR A 200 -7.28 7.05 -0.74
N MET A 201 -7.07 7.93 0.23
CA MET A 201 -6.09 9.01 0.22
C MET A 201 -6.11 9.88 -1.06
N PRO A 202 -7.29 10.40 -1.46
CA PRO A 202 -7.42 11.20 -2.66
C PRO A 202 -6.75 12.58 -2.50
N SER A 203 -6.69 13.27 -3.64
CA SER A 203 -6.57 14.73 -3.68
C SER A 203 -7.88 15.33 -4.19
N LEU A 204 -8.20 16.55 -3.74
CA LEU A 204 -9.41 17.28 -4.11
C LEU A 204 -9.09 18.75 -4.36
N ARG A 205 -9.98 19.45 -5.06
CA ARG A 205 -9.90 20.91 -5.20
C ARG A 205 -10.34 21.57 -3.89
N ARG A 206 -9.69 22.68 -3.53
CA ARG A 206 -9.97 23.43 -2.29
C ARG A 206 -11.41 23.94 -2.25
N ASN A 207 -11.94 24.40 -3.38
CA ASN A 207 -13.33 24.89 -3.48
C ASN A 207 -14.40 23.78 -3.33
N ALA A 208 -14.02 22.50 -3.39
CA ALA A 208 -14.91 21.39 -3.16
C ALA A 208 -15.03 21.00 -1.67
N LEU A 209 -14.27 21.68 -0.78
CA LEU A 209 -14.33 21.42 0.65
C LEU A 209 -15.48 22.22 1.29
N PRO A 210 -16.52 21.55 1.84
CA PRO A 210 -17.59 22.24 2.54
C PRO A 210 -17.08 22.83 3.87
N ARG A 211 -17.71 23.91 4.35
CA ARG A 211 -17.37 24.54 5.65
C ARG A 211 -17.38 23.54 6.80
N ALA A 212 -18.30 22.57 6.80
CA ALA A 212 -18.39 21.53 7.82
C ALA A 212 -17.16 20.59 7.88
N ALA A 213 -16.33 20.58 6.84
CA ALA A 213 -15.10 19.80 6.77
C ALA A 213 -13.84 20.63 7.10
N GLN A 214 -13.99 21.88 7.56
CA GLN A 214 -12.89 22.73 8.02
C GLN A 214 -11.97 22.06 9.06
N PRO A 215 -12.48 21.28 10.05
CA PRO A 215 -11.60 20.58 10.99
C PRO A 215 -10.59 19.62 10.33
N LEU A 216 -10.85 19.14 9.11
CA LEU A 216 -9.90 18.32 8.37
C LEU A 216 -8.64 19.11 7.96
N LEU A 217 -8.77 20.41 7.70
CA LEU A 217 -7.64 21.29 7.43
C LEU A 217 -6.92 21.65 8.72
N ASP A 218 -7.67 22.03 9.75
CA ASP A 218 -7.13 22.51 11.02
C ASP A 218 -6.29 21.43 11.71
N LEU A 219 -6.69 20.16 11.58
CA LEU A 219 -5.97 19.00 12.11
C LEU A 219 -4.92 18.43 11.14
N GLY A 220 -4.70 19.05 9.99
CA GLY A 220 -3.71 18.60 9.00
C GLY A 220 -4.03 17.27 8.30
N ILE A 221 -5.27 16.77 8.39
CA ILE A 221 -5.73 15.57 7.68
C ILE A 221 -5.73 15.83 6.17
N LEU A 222 -6.18 17.03 5.79
CA LEU A 222 -6.02 17.59 4.46
C LEU A 222 -4.97 18.69 4.50
N GLY A 223 -4.03 18.65 3.57
CA GLY A 223 -2.95 19.62 3.47
C GLY A 223 -2.77 20.13 2.04
N PRO A 224 -2.22 21.34 1.85
CA PRO A 224 -1.98 21.93 0.52
C PRO A 224 -0.71 21.41 -0.14
N ARG A 225 0.01 20.48 0.49
CA ARG A 225 1.22 19.86 -0.04
C ARG A 225 0.93 18.40 -0.33
N ASP A 226 1.47 17.90 -1.44
CA ASP A 226 1.51 16.46 -1.64
C ASP A 226 2.53 15.81 -0.68
N LEU A 227 2.53 14.49 -0.60
CA LEU A 227 3.51 13.74 0.17
C LEU A 227 4.92 13.91 -0.44
N PRO A 228 5.96 14.01 0.40
CA PRO A 228 7.34 14.15 -0.06
C PRO A 228 7.79 12.91 -0.82
N LEU A 229 8.86 13.06 -1.61
CA LEU A 229 9.39 11.98 -2.44
C LEU A 229 9.94 10.84 -1.57
N ARG A 230 10.71 11.19 -0.55
CA ARG A 230 11.28 10.26 0.43
C ARG A 230 11.38 10.90 1.82
N ILE A 231 11.50 10.04 2.83
CA ILE A 231 11.93 10.40 4.18
C ILE A 231 13.34 9.87 4.39
N VAL A 232 14.24 10.73 4.86
CA VAL A 232 15.55 10.36 5.38
C VAL A 232 15.39 10.10 6.88
N PRO A 233 15.46 8.84 7.34
CA PRO A 233 15.18 8.51 8.74
C PRO A 233 16.21 9.12 9.69
N THR A 234 15.77 9.58 10.87
CA THR A 234 16.69 10.05 11.92
C THR A 234 17.53 8.90 12.49
N LYS A 235 16.98 7.68 12.50
CA LYS A 235 17.64 6.45 12.98
C LYS A 235 17.55 5.35 11.91
N PRO A 236 18.41 5.36 10.88
CA PRO A 236 18.32 4.41 9.77
C PRO A 236 18.37 2.93 10.20
N ARG A 237 19.19 2.62 11.21
CA ARG A 237 19.33 1.26 11.77
C ARG A 237 18.03 0.71 12.41
N ALA A 238 17.08 1.58 12.78
CA ALA A 238 15.79 1.15 13.32
C ALA A 238 14.89 0.52 12.25
N LEU A 239 15.18 0.74 10.96
CA LEU A 239 14.41 0.16 9.86
C LEU A 239 14.89 -1.24 9.48
N ASP A 240 16.01 -1.73 10.03
CA ASP A 240 16.55 -3.06 9.75
C ASP A 240 15.79 -4.19 10.47
N GLY A 241 14.54 -3.95 10.86
CA GLY A 241 13.70 -4.72 11.80
C GLY A 241 13.34 -6.18 11.46
N TRP A 242 14.17 -6.91 10.71
CA TRP A 242 14.08 -8.35 10.62
C TRP A 242 14.74 -8.97 11.86
N ARG A 243 13.96 -9.09 12.93
CA ARG A 243 14.07 -10.26 13.79
C ARG A 243 13.08 -11.26 13.22
N PHE A 244 13.56 -12.23 12.46
CA PHE A 244 12.79 -13.47 12.32
C PHE A 244 12.60 -14.00 13.74
N ALA A 245 11.36 -14.03 14.22
CA ALA A 245 10.99 -14.86 15.36
C ALA A 245 10.79 -16.29 14.85
#